data_AF-A0A7Y7CEM7-F1
#
_entry.id   AF-A0A7Y7CEM7-F1
#
_cell.length_a   1.000
_cell.length_b   1.000
_cell.length_c   1.000
_cell.angle_alpha   90.00
_cell.angle_beta   90.00
_cell.angle_gamma   90.00
#
_symmetry.space_group_name_H-M   'P 1'
#
loop_
_entity.id
_entity.type
_entity.pdbx_description
1 polymer ?
#
loop_
_entity_poly.entity_id
_entity_poly.type
_entity_poly.pdbx_seq_one_letter_code
_entity_poly.pdbx_strand_id
1 'polypeptide(L)'
;MTPGTPYEAARVDGHLSEKRVTVRPDGNRLWHLQHGDVEVGVLREGGRVVATELRIPLAERSDLVREVVGEASRLATQAGARLVDPQLGRSLVASDEGMVADQYMRTVRYAGGASGASTEAMGSATYTPLTTEGTKSFQPGAKFFLIAIAAFFFLYMLVDSMLGNLGGR
;
A
#
# COMPACT_ATOMS: atom_id res chain seq x y z
N MET A 1 13.06 9.16 -23.95
CA MET A 1 12.48 7.87 -24.44
C MET A 1 11.43 8.15 -25.49
N THR A 2 11.45 7.43 -26.61
CA THR A 2 10.41 7.50 -27.66
C THR A 2 9.24 6.59 -27.27
N PRO A 3 7.97 7.03 -27.39
CA PRO A 3 6.81 6.15 -27.18
C PRO A 3 6.96 4.83 -27.95
N GLY A 4 6.60 3.71 -27.30
CA GLY A 4 6.75 2.37 -27.87
C GLY A 4 8.10 1.70 -27.66
N THR A 5 9.12 2.42 -27.14
CA THR A 5 10.38 1.78 -26.70
C THR A 5 10.09 0.88 -25.50
N PRO A 6 10.49 -0.40 -25.53
CA PRO A 6 10.27 -1.28 -24.39
C PRO A 6 11.01 -0.81 -23.14
N TYR A 7 10.41 -1.08 -21.98
CA TYR A 7 11.05 -0.82 -20.71
C TYR A 7 12.23 -1.78 -20.46
N GLU A 8 13.37 -1.22 -20.04
CA GLU A 8 14.59 -1.98 -19.73
C GLU A 8 14.85 -1.98 -18.22
N ALA A 9 14.26 -2.95 -17.52
CA ALA A 9 14.39 -3.09 -16.06
C ALA A 9 15.85 -3.20 -15.60
N ALA A 10 16.69 -3.93 -16.35
CA ALA A 10 18.09 -4.15 -15.99
C ALA A 10 18.91 -2.86 -15.84
N ARG A 11 18.63 -1.81 -16.65
CA ARG A 11 19.31 -0.51 -16.50
C ARG A 11 18.93 0.18 -15.20
N VAL A 12 17.63 0.19 -14.89
CA VAL A 12 17.11 0.78 -13.64
C VAL A 12 17.63 0.01 -12.43
N ASP A 13 17.63 -1.33 -12.49
CA ASP A 13 18.14 -2.19 -11.44
C ASP A 13 19.64 -2.03 -11.21
N GLY A 14 20.42 -1.85 -12.28
CA GLY A 14 21.85 -1.53 -12.20
C GLY A 14 22.11 -0.27 -11.38
N HIS A 15 21.42 0.83 -11.71
CA HIS A 15 21.55 2.08 -10.95
C HIS A 15 20.99 2.01 -9.53
N LEU A 16 19.94 1.21 -9.29
CA LEU A 16 19.41 0.98 -7.95
C LEU A 16 20.39 0.19 -7.07
N SER A 17 21.17 -0.74 -7.66
CA SER A 17 22.14 -1.56 -6.92
C SER A 17 23.30 -0.73 -6.33
N GLU A 18 23.58 0.44 -6.91
CA GLU A 18 24.56 1.41 -6.41
C GLU A 18 24.01 2.29 -5.27
N LYS A 19 22.72 2.13 -4.92
CA LYS A 19 22.06 2.87 -3.84
C LYS A 19 21.94 2.01 -2.58
N ARG A 20 21.50 2.64 -1.48
CA ARG A 20 21.18 1.97 -0.22
C ARG A 20 19.86 1.21 -0.34
N VAL A 21 19.87 0.10 -1.07
CA VAL A 21 18.70 -0.75 -1.31
C VAL A 21 18.89 -2.11 -0.63
N THR A 22 17.91 -2.54 0.15
CA THR A 22 17.89 -3.84 0.83
C THR A 22 16.84 -4.73 0.20
N VAL A 23 17.18 -5.99 -0.08
CA VAL A 23 16.22 -7.00 -0.57
C VAL A 23 15.46 -7.57 0.63
N ARG A 24 14.13 -7.60 0.55
CA ARG A 24 13.25 -8.23 1.55
C ARG A 24 12.99 -9.71 1.19
N PRO A 25 12.59 -10.54 2.18
CA PRO A 25 12.27 -11.95 1.96
C PRO A 25 11.10 -12.20 1.01
N ASP A 26 10.19 -11.24 0.84
CA ASP A 26 9.05 -11.28 -0.07
C ASP A 26 9.44 -11.03 -1.55
N GLY A 27 10.72 -10.77 -1.81
CA GLY A 27 11.23 -10.44 -3.14
C GLY A 27 11.11 -8.96 -3.51
N ASN A 28 10.50 -8.13 -2.66
CA ASN A 28 10.52 -6.68 -2.82
C ASN A 28 11.84 -6.10 -2.33
N ARG A 29 12.07 -4.84 -2.67
CA ARG A 29 13.24 -4.09 -2.22
C ARG A 29 12.81 -2.88 -1.40
N LEU A 30 13.64 -2.49 -0.45
CA LEU A 30 13.52 -1.23 0.29
C LEU A 30 14.64 -0.30 -0.12
N TRP A 31 14.29 0.88 -0.60
CA TRP A 31 15.24 1.95 -0.81
C TRP A 31 15.27 2.86 0.43
N HIS A 32 16.41 2.89 1.11
CA HIS A 32 16.65 3.70 2.30
C HIS A 32 17.08 5.12 1.90
N LEU A 33 16.13 6.05 2.02
CA LEU A 33 16.32 7.49 1.82
C LEU A 33 16.60 8.18 3.16
N GLN A 34 16.86 9.49 3.13
CA GLN A 34 17.14 10.25 4.35
C GLN A 34 15.88 10.41 5.21
N HIS A 35 14.72 10.66 4.58
CA HIS A 35 13.46 10.93 5.28
C HIS A 35 12.56 9.70 5.46
N GLY A 36 13.05 8.51 5.10
CA GLY A 36 12.34 7.25 5.29
C GLY A 36 12.65 6.19 4.24
N ASP A 37 11.87 5.12 4.27
CA ASP A 37 12.02 3.99 3.37
C ASP A 37 10.93 3.99 2.30
N VAL A 38 11.30 3.54 1.11
CA VAL A 38 10.39 3.39 -0.04
C VAL A 38 10.47 1.98 -0.55
N GLU A 39 9.31 1.37 -0.77
CA GLU A 39 9.27 0.05 -1.37
C GLU A 39 9.46 0.15 -2.88
N VAL A 40 10.35 -0.70 -3.40
CA VAL A 40 10.69 -0.80 -4.80
C VAL A 40 10.25 -2.17 -5.31
N GLY A 41 9.20 -2.14 -6.13
CA GLY A 41 8.60 -3.32 -6.75
C GLY A 41 8.80 -3.34 -8.26
N VAL A 42 8.11 -4.27 -8.90
CA VAL A 42 8.05 -4.39 -10.37
C VAL A 42 6.59 -4.41 -10.82
N LEU A 43 6.27 -3.58 -11.81
CA LEU A 43 4.98 -3.61 -12.48
C LEU A 43 5.05 -4.54 -13.69
N ARG A 44 4.12 -5.48 -13.79
CA ARG A 44 4.04 -6.45 -14.89
C ARG A 44 2.72 -6.34 -15.64
N GLU A 45 2.80 -6.35 -16.97
CA GLU A 45 1.66 -6.46 -17.87
C GLU A 45 1.89 -7.63 -18.82
N GLY A 46 0.93 -8.56 -18.92
CA GLY A 46 1.08 -9.75 -19.76
C GLY A 46 2.32 -10.60 -19.44
N GLY A 47 2.74 -10.64 -18.18
CA GLY A 47 3.94 -11.36 -17.71
C GLY A 47 5.27 -10.61 -17.93
N ARG A 48 5.28 -9.52 -18.71
CA ARG A 48 6.46 -8.70 -18.98
C ARG A 48 6.58 -7.57 -17.97
N VAL A 49 7.79 -7.28 -17.50
CA VAL A 49 8.07 -6.09 -16.67
C VAL A 49 7.97 -4.84 -17.53
N VAL A 50 7.09 -3.91 -17.15
CA VAL A 50 6.83 -2.66 -17.88
C VAL A 50 7.27 -1.41 -17.11
N ALA A 51 7.46 -1.51 -15.80
CA ALA A 51 8.03 -0.45 -14.98
C ALA A 51 8.63 -1.01 -13.68
N THR A 52 9.55 -0.25 -13.08
CA THR A 52 9.88 -0.34 -11.65
C THR A 52 8.90 0.53 -10.90
N GLU A 53 8.25 -0.04 -9.89
CA GLU A 53 7.25 0.65 -9.08
C GLU A 53 7.88 1.18 -7.80
N LEU A 54 7.59 2.45 -7.45
CA LEU A 54 8.00 3.06 -6.19
C LEU A 54 6.75 3.30 -5.34
N ARG A 55 6.70 2.73 -4.14
CA ARG A 55 5.57 2.87 -3.22
C ARG A 55 6.01 3.60 -1.96
N ILE A 56 5.48 4.81 -1.80
CA ILE A 56 5.68 5.63 -0.61
C ILE A 56 4.63 5.22 0.43
N PRO A 57 5.02 4.94 1.69
CA PRO A 57 4.06 4.64 2.75
C PRO A 57 3.09 5.80 2.98
N LEU A 58 1.78 5.53 2.93
CA LEU A 58 0.72 6.54 3.09
C LEU A 58 0.74 7.14 4.50
N ALA A 59 1.42 8.28 4.65
CA ALA A 59 1.62 8.99 5.91
C ALA A 59 1.97 10.46 5.63
N GLU A 60 1.79 11.33 6.63
CA GLU A 60 2.10 12.77 6.54
C GLU A 60 3.64 12.99 6.51
N ARG A 61 4.27 12.71 5.36
CA ARG A 61 5.74 12.74 5.17
C ARG A 61 6.11 13.47 3.88
N SER A 62 5.83 14.76 3.81
CA SER A 62 6.10 15.59 2.62
C SER A 62 7.57 15.53 2.17
N ASP A 63 8.50 15.50 3.12
CA ASP A 63 9.94 15.53 2.82
C ASP A 63 10.40 14.23 2.17
N LEU A 64 9.83 13.09 2.59
CA LEU A 64 10.06 11.81 1.93
C LEU A 64 9.55 11.85 0.49
N VAL A 65 8.35 12.39 0.25
CA VAL A 65 7.79 12.48 -1.11
C VAL A 65 8.68 13.34 -2.01
N ARG A 66 9.14 14.49 -1.51
CA ARG A 66 10.05 15.37 -2.25
C ARG A 66 11.36 14.67 -2.59
N GLU A 67 11.97 14.04 -1.60
CA GLU A 67 13.21 13.27 -1.77
C GLU A 67 13.04 12.15 -2.80
N VAL A 68 11.92 11.41 -2.76
CA VAL A 68 11.62 10.36 -3.73
C VAL A 68 11.54 10.90 -5.14
N VAL A 69 10.81 12.00 -5.37
CA VAL A 69 10.67 12.58 -6.71
C VAL A 69 12.03 13.05 -7.23
N GLY A 70 12.83 13.71 -6.38
CA GLY A 70 14.17 14.16 -6.74
C GLY A 70 15.11 13.00 -7.10
N GLU A 71 15.26 12.03 -6.20
CA GLU A 71 16.16 10.89 -6.40
C GLU A 71 15.69 9.95 -7.52
N ALA A 72 14.39 9.67 -7.61
CA ALA A 72 13.84 8.84 -8.68
C ALA A 72 13.93 9.53 -10.04
N SER A 73 13.75 10.86 -10.12
CA SER A 73 13.95 11.62 -11.37
C SER A 73 15.40 11.54 -11.84
N ARG A 74 16.36 11.64 -10.91
CA ARG A 74 17.79 11.50 -11.21
C ARG A 74 18.10 10.08 -11.70
N LEU A 75 17.60 9.07 -11.00
CA LEU A 75 17.81 7.67 -11.35
C LEU A 75 17.19 7.32 -12.70
N ALA A 76 15.97 7.80 -12.97
CA ALA A 76 15.31 7.61 -14.25
C ALA A 76 16.12 8.26 -15.39
N THR A 77 16.64 9.47 -15.18
CA THR A 77 17.49 10.15 -16.17
C THR A 77 18.76 9.36 -16.47
N GLN A 78 19.44 8.86 -15.44
CA GLN A 78 20.65 8.03 -15.59
C GLN A 78 20.37 6.72 -16.33
N ALA A 79 19.24 6.07 -16.03
CA ALA A 79 18.82 4.82 -16.67
C ALA A 79 18.23 5.00 -18.08
N GLY A 80 18.07 6.26 -18.54
CA GLY A 80 17.35 6.56 -19.79
C GLY A 80 15.85 6.23 -19.73
N ALA A 81 15.26 6.16 -18.54
CA ALA A 81 13.84 5.92 -18.29
C ALA A 81 13.07 7.23 -18.05
N ARG A 82 11.75 7.13 -17.84
CA ARG A 82 10.89 8.24 -17.42
C ARG A 82 10.30 7.96 -16.05
N LEU A 83 10.27 8.96 -15.18
CA LEU A 83 9.48 8.92 -13.96
C LEU A 83 8.05 9.34 -14.30
N VAL A 84 7.06 8.60 -13.83
CA VAL A 84 5.64 8.87 -14.08
C VAL A 84 4.89 8.74 -12.76
N ASP A 85 4.03 9.70 -12.46
CA ASP A 85 3.01 9.56 -11.44
C ASP A 85 1.71 9.07 -12.10
N PRO A 86 1.22 7.86 -11.75
CA PRO A 86 -0.02 7.31 -12.30
C PRO A 86 -1.25 8.21 -12.11
N GLN A 87 -1.31 9.00 -11.03
CA GLN A 87 -2.44 9.88 -10.74
C GLN A 87 -2.44 11.12 -11.62
N LEU A 88 -1.26 11.60 -11.98
CA LEU A 88 -1.09 12.78 -12.84
C LEU A 88 -1.07 12.43 -14.33
N GLY A 89 -0.84 11.16 -14.67
CA GLY A 89 -0.83 10.68 -16.06
C GLY A 89 0.27 11.30 -16.92
N ARG A 90 1.28 11.94 -16.32
CA ARG A 90 2.38 12.63 -17.02
C ARG A 90 3.75 12.24 -16.50
N SER A 91 4.76 12.50 -17.31
CA SER A 91 6.15 12.37 -16.86
C SER A 91 6.50 13.48 -15.88
N LEU A 92 7.28 13.10 -14.85
CA LEU A 92 7.75 13.99 -13.81
C LEU A 92 9.23 14.31 -13.97
N VAL A 93 9.61 15.50 -13.50
CA VAL A 93 11.00 15.91 -13.30
C VAL A 93 11.23 16.31 -11.84
N ALA A 94 12.48 16.46 -11.42
CA ALA A 94 12.81 16.81 -10.04
C ALA A 94 12.09 18.07 -9.52
N SER A 95 11.92 19.10 -10.35
CA SER A 95 11.22 20.34 -9.95
C SER A 95 9.72 20.17 -9.71
N ASP A 96 9.11 19.05 -10.11
CA ASP A 96 7.70 18.74 -9.83
C ASP A 96 7.48 18.27 -8.37
N GLU A 97 8.54 18.10 -7.57
CA GLU A 97 8.49 17.53 -6.21
C GLU A 97 7.45 18.19 -5.30
N GLY A 98 7.30 19.51 -5.36
CA GLY A 98 6.39 20.25 -4.49
C GLY A 98 4.93 19.98 -4.84
N MET A 99 4.61 20.00 -6.13
CA MET A 99 3.26 19.71 -6.62
C MET A 99 2.86 18.26 -6.28
N VAL A 100 3.77 17.29 -6.46
CA VAL A 100 3.52 15.88 -6.12
C VAL A 100 3.34 15.70 -4.62
N ALA A 101 4.18 16.34 -3.80
CA ALA A 101 4.04 16.33 -2.36
C ALA A 101 2.69 16.91 -1.92
N ASP A 102 2.28 18.06 -2.46
CA ASP A 102 1.01 18.70 -2.10
C ASP A 102 -0.20 17.82 -2.46
N GLN A 103 -0.17 17.16 -3.61
CA GLN A 103 -1.19 16.19 -4.00
C GLN A 103 -1.21 14.97 -3.08
N TYR A 104 -0.04 14.41 -2.79
CA TYR A 104 0.10 13.28 -1.89
C TYR A 104 -0.48 13.59 -0.50
N MET A 105 -0.12 14.75 0.06
CA MET A 105 -0.61 15.21 1.37
C MET A 105 -2.12 15.44 1.39
N ARG A 106 -2.74 15.83 0.26
CA ARG A 106 -4.20 15.86 0.16
C ARG A 106 -4.76 14.44 0.24
N THR A 107 -4.21 13.49 -0.51
CA THR A 107 -4.63 12.08 -0.46
C THR A 107 -4.49 11.49 0.94
N VAL A 108 -3.36 11.74 1.63
CA VAL A 108 -3.16 11.29 3.02
C VAL A 108 -4.23 11.86 3.94
N ARG A 109 -4.50 13.17 3.88
CA ARG A 109 -5.55 13.81 4.68
C ARG A 109 -6.95 13.25 4.40
N TYR A 110 -7.27 12.94 3.14
CA TYR A 110 -8.56 12.33 2.81
C TYR A 110 -8.66 10.88 3.31
N ALA A 111 -7.60 10.08 3.18
CA ALA A 111 -7.58 8.72 3.71
C ALA A 111 -7.58 8.68 5.25
N GLY A 112 -6.89 9.63 5.88
CA GLY A 112 -6.90 9.83 7.33
C GLY A 112 -8.24 10.34 7.86
N GLY A 113 -8.88 11.29 7.16
CA GLY A 113 -10.20 11.82 7.51
C GLY A 113 -11.35 10.81 7.30
N ALA A 114 -11.19 9.85 6.37
CA ALA A 114 -12.14 8.76 6.20
C ALA A 114 -12.00 7.65 7.25
N SER A 115 -10.81 7.50 7.86
CA SER A 115 -10.53 6.53 8.93
C SER A 115 -10.73 7.12 10.34
N GLY A 116 -10.81 8.44 10.46
CA GLY A 116 -11.23 9.14 11.66
C GLY A 116 -12.10 10.32 11.27
N ALA A 117 -13.42 10.14 11.36
CA ALA A 117 -14.34 11.25 11.55
C ALA A 117 -13.95 11.95 12.85
N SER A 118 -12.97 12.84 12.78
CA SER A 118 -12.65 13.75 13.86
C SER A 118 -13.85 14.65 14.07
N THR A 119 -14.36 14.55 15.28
CA THR A 119 -15.60 15.05 15.89
C THR A 119 -15.75 16.59 15.87
N GLU A 120 -15.14 17.32 14.93
CA GLU A 120 -15.02 18.79 15.03
C GLU A 120 -15.37 19.57 13.75
N ALA A 121 -15.86 18.91 12.69
CA ALA A 121 -16.22 19.57 11.42
C ALA A 121 -17.74 19.66 11.15
N MET A 122 -18.57 19.84 12.19
CA MET A 122 -19.98 20.21 12.04
C MET A 122 -20.31 21.49 12.82
N GLY A 123 -19.54 22.54 12.57
CA GLY A 123 -20.00 23.90 12.83
C GLY A 123 -20.83 24.39 11.64
N SER A 124 -22.13 24.59 11.85
CA SER A 124 -23.10 25.24 10.94
C SER A 124 -23.68 24.42 9.78
N ALA A 125 -24.58 23.50 10.10
CA ALA A 125 -25.86 23.38 9.37
C ALA A 125 -26.85 22.60 10.24
N THR A 126 -27.85 23.33 10.74
CA THR A 126 -29.05 22.84 11.40
C THR A 126 -29.66 21.65 10.66
N TYR A 127 -29.65 20.45 11.26
CA TYR A 127 -30.71 19.46 11.11
C TYR A 127 -30.79 18.59 12.37
N THR A 128 -32.02 18.48 12.84
CA THR A 128 -32.55 17.86 14.06
C THR A 128 -32.05 16.43 14.30
N PRO A 129 -31.77 16.01 15.55
CA PRO A 129 -31.34 14.64 15.83
C PRO A 129 -32.54 13.69 15.75
N LEU A 130 -32.50 12.71 14.84
CA LEU A 130 -33.26 11.48 15.06
C LEU A 130 -32.41 10.54 15.91
N THR A 131 -32.98 10.22 17.06
CA THR A 131 -32.53 9.23 18.02
C THR A 131 -32.37 7.84 17.41
N THR A 132 -31.39 7.11 17.96
CA THR A 132 -31.46 5.68 18.30
C THR A 132 -30.56 4.73 17.49
N GLU A 133 -29.67 4.11 18.29
CA GLU A 133 -28.97 2.82 18.15
C GLU A 133 -27.72 2.73 17.27
N GLY A 134 -26.59 2.80 17.97
CA GLY A 134 -25.27 2.53 17.44
C GLY A 134 -25.10 1.09 16.96
N THR A 135 -24.60 0.96 15.73
CA THR A 135 -24.02 -0.27 15.22
C THR A 135 -22.72 -0.56 15.98
N LYS A 136 -22.82 -1.33 17.07
CA LYS A 136 -21.67 -1.98 17.70
C LYS A 136 -21.02 -2.89 16.65
N SER A 137 -19.90 -2.44 16.08
CA SER A 137 -19.03 -3.30 15.29
C SER A 137 -18.51 -4.43 16.19
N PHE A 138 -18.79 -5.67 15.79
CA PHE A 138 -18.38 -6.84 16.54
C PHE A 138 -16.87 -7.05 16.39
N GLN A 139 -16.11 -6.73 17.44
CA GLN A 139 -14.72 -7.14 17.59
C GLN A 139 -14.67 -8.43 18.42
N PRO A 140 -14.55 -9.63 17.80
CA PRO A 140 -14.44 -10.87 18.55
C PRO A 140 -13.12 -10.87 19.34
N GLY A 141 -13.24 -10.70 20.66
CA GLY A 141 -12.10 -10.82 21.59
C GLY A 141 -11.62 -12.28 21.71
N ALA A 142 -10.46 -12.48 22.35
CA ALA A 142 -9.81 -13.80 22.48
C ALA A 142 -10.72 -14.93 23.00
N LYS A 143 -11.71 -14.62 23.85
CA LYS A 143 -12.71 -15.59 24.34
C LYS A 143 -13.60 -16.15 23.23
N PHE A 144 -13.94 -15.34 22.23
CA PHE A 144 -14.74 -15.77 21.08
C PHE A 144 -13.96 -16.75 20.20
N PHE A 145 -12.66 -16.51 20.00
CA PHE A 145 -11.77 -17.45 19.30
C PHE A 145 -11.65 -18.79 20.03
N LEU A 146 -11.52 -18.79 21.36
CA LEU A 146 -11.47 -20.03 22.14
C LEU A 146 -12.78 -20.83 22.03
N ILE A 147 -13.93 -20.15 22.07
CA ILE A 147 -15.24 -20.80 21.89
C ILE A 147 -15.37 -21.37 20.47
N ALA A 148 -14.93 -20.63 19.45
CA ALA A 148 -14.97 -21.09 18.07
C ALA A 148 -14.10 -22.35 17.87
N ILE A 149 -12.87 -22.35 18.41
CA ILE A 149 -11.98 -23.52 18.35
C ILE A 149 -12.61 -24.73 19.06
N ALA A 150 -13.17 -24.53 20.26
CA ALA A 150 -13.83 -25.59 21.00
C ALA A 150 -15.04 -26.17 20.23
N ALA A 151 -15.85 -25.31 19.60
CA ALA A 151 -16.99 -25.74 18.78
C ALA A 151 -16.55 -26.55 17.56
N PHE A 152 -15.50 -26.11 16.84
CA PHE A 152 -14.94 -26.85 15.71
C PHE A 152 -14.35 -28.19 16.14
N PHE A 153 -13.67 -28.24 17.28
CA PHE A 153 -13.13 -29.48 17.83
C PHE A 153 -14.24 -30.49 18.17
N PHE A 154 -15.33 -30.01 18.78
CA PHE A 154 -16.48 -30.86 19.12
C PHE A 154 -17.21 -31.36 17.87
N LEU A 155 -17.36 -30.50 16.86
CA LEU A 155 -17.92 -30.86 15.56
C LEU A 155 -17.05 -31.92 14.86
N TYR A 156 -15.73 -31.74 14.89
CA TYR A 156 -14.79 -32.72 14.34
C TYR A 156 -14.94 -34.08 15.02
N MET A 157 -14.98 -34.13 16.35
CA MET A 157 -15.22 -35.38 17.09
C MET A 157 -16.58 -36.01 16.76
N LEU A 158 -17.63 -35.21 16.56
CA LEU A 158 -18.96 -35.71 16.20
C LEU A 158 -18.94 -36.35 14.80
N VAL A 159 -18.30 -35.70 13.84
CA VAL A 159 -18.15 -36.21 12.47
C VAL A 159 -17.29 -37.47 12.46
N ASP A 160 -16.18 -37.48 13.19
CA ASP A 160 -15.30 -38.65 13.35
C ASP A 160 -16.04 -39.83 13.99
N SER A 161 -16.85 -39.58 15.02
CA SER A 161 -17.70 -40.59 15.66
C SER A 161 -18.77 -41.16 14.71
N MET A 162 -19.39 -40.31 13.89
CA MET A 162 -20.36 -40.77 12.88
C MET A 162 -19.69 -41.55 11.75
N LEU A 163 -18.51 -41.12 11.30
CA LEU A 163 -17.71 -41.86 10.31
C LEU A 163 -17.22 -43.20 10.87
N GLY A 164 -16.85 -43.27 12.16
CA GLY A 164 -16.49 -44.51 12.84
C GLY A 164 -17.66 -45.49 12.96
N ASN A 165 -18.89 -44.99 13.14
CA ASN A 165 -20.11 -45.82 13.14
C ASN A 165 -20.60 -46.22 11.74
N LEU A 166 -20.24 -45.48 10.68
CA LEU A 166 -20.58 -45.79 9.28
C LEU A 166 -19.52 -46.66 8.59
N GLY A 167 -18.27 -46.63 9.06
CA GLY A 167 -17.15 -47.46 8.59
C GLY A 167 -16.98 -48.78 9.35
N GLY A 168 -18.08 -49.31 9.90
CA GLY A 168 -18.07 -50.56 10.67
C GLY A 168 -17.36 -51.69 9.94
N ARG A 169 -16.34 -52.24 10.61
CA ARG A 169 -16.02 -53.67 10.51
C ARG A 169 -17.04 -54.47 11.30
#